data_AF-A0A8J3UAY3-F1
#
_entry.id   AF-A0A8J3UAY3-F1
#
_cell.length_a   1.000
_cell.length_b   1.000
_cell.length_c   1.000
_cell.angle_alpha   90.00
_cell.angle_beta   90.00
_cell.angle_gamma   90.00
#
_symmetry.space_group_name_H-M   'P 1'
#
loop_
_entity.id
_entity.type
_entity.pdbx_description
1 polymer ?
#
loop_
_entity_poly.entity_id
_entity_poly.type
_entity_poly.pdbx_seq_one_letter_code
_entity_poly.pdbx_strand_id
1 'polypeptide(L)'
;MTPMNDKTQTSPDPESPKERLDRELIELLQGLRVAATGVQVLFAFLLTLPFSAGFGKIGKAGHSLFLIAVITAALASICLIAPATQHRILFRSGLKALLLRRANRLGVVGGIALAISMVCSTSLVVHTLTGLWLAVVIAAAIAALSAWLWFIQPLVSLLRAREGDRSSDRESGHDGGHDGGQSGNRGDAP
;
A
#
# COMPACT_ATOMS: atom_id res chain seq x y z
N MET A 1 -29.20 5.02 49.21
CA MET A 1 -28.40 3.78 49.18
C MET A 1 -28.38 3.27 47.74
N THR A 2 -27.45 3.80 46.93
CA THR A 2 -27.00 3.36 45.58
C THR A 2 -25.94 4.37 45.15
N PRO A 3 -24.94 4.05 44.30
CA PRO A 3 -24.30 2.75 44.01
C PRO A 3 -22.75 2.84 44.13
N MET A 4 -22.05 1.77 44.53
CA MET A 4 -20.60 1.64 44.29
C MET A 4 -20.40 0.76 43.07
N ASN A 5 -20.23 1.43 41.93
CA ASN A 5 -19.89 0.83 40.66
C ASN A 5 -18.39 0.53 40.67
N ASP A 6 -18.02 -0.71 40.99
CA ASP A 6 -16.68 -1.25 40.82
C ASP A 6 -16.28 -1.18 39.34
N LYS A 7 -15.65 -0.07 38.95
CA LYS A 7 -14.88 0.01 37.71
C LYS A 7 -13.50 -0.54 38.04
N THR A 8 -13.38 -1.85 38.06
CA THR A 8 -12.11 -2.53 37.84
C THR A 8 -11.66 -2.13 36.43
N GLN A 9 -10.98 -0.99 36.33
CA GLN A 9 -10.18 -0.62 35.17
C GLN A 9 -9.02 -1.59 35.14
N THR A 10 -9.25 -2.78 34.59
CA THR A 10 -8.18 -3.65 34.12
C THR A 10 -7.48 -2.87 33.02
N SER A 11 -6.37 -2.21 33.34
CA SER A 11 -5.44 -1.72 32.33
C SER A 11 -5.15 -2.89 31.38
N PRO A 12 -5.31 -2.72 30.05
CA PRO A 12 -5.04 -3.81 29.13
C PRO A 12 -3.58 -4.23 29.30
N ASP A 13 -3.39 -5.52 29.61
CA ASP A 13 -2.08 -6.18 29.68
C ASP A 13 -1.25 -5.76 28.44
N PRO A 14 0.02 -5.33 28.57
CA PRO A 14 0.84 -4.92 27.45
C PRO A 14 0.83 -5.97 26.33
N GLU A 15 0.13 -5.63 25.24
CA GLU A 15 -0.09 -6.48 24.07
C GLU A 15 1.23 -7.13 23.59
N SER A 16 1.25 -8.46 23.48
CA SER A 16 2.47 -9.16 23.12
C SER A 16 2.91 -8.79 21.69
N PRO A 17 4.23 -8.77 21.38
CA PRO A 17 4.70 -8.46 20.03
C PRO A 17 4.09 -9.34 18.92
N LYS A 18 3.60 -10.54 19.27
CA LYS A 18 2.92 -11.46 18.35
C LYS A 18 1.48 -11.04 18.07
N GLU A 19 0.74 -10.51 19.04
CA GLU A 19 -0.63 -10.02 18.87
C GLU A 19 -0.67 -8.74 18.02
N ARG A 20 0.30 -7.83 18.23
CA ARG A 20 0.47 -6.64 17.38
C ARG A 20 0.62 -7.01 15.90
N LEU A 21 1.50 -7.97 15.62
CA LEU A 21 1.76 -8.44 14.25
C LEU A 21 0.54 -9.12 13.61
N ASP A 22 -0.26 -9.85 14.40
CA ASP A 22 -1.50 -10.45 13.91
C ASP A 22 -2.56 -9.39 13.61
N ARG A 23 -2.71 -8.35 14.45
CA ARG A 23 -3.60 -7.22 14.16
C ARG A 23 -3.21 -6.50 12.89
N GLU A 24 -1.94 -6.11 12.76
CA GLU A 24 -1.42 -5.44 11.55
C GLU A 24 -1.65 -6.29 10.30
N LEU A 25 -1.41 -7.61 10.38
CA LEU A 25 -1.65 -8.51 9.26
C LEU A 25 -3.14 -8.59 8.89
N ILE A 26 -4.03 -8.68 9.88
CA ILE A 26 -5.48 -8.72 9.63
C ILE A 26 -5.96 -7.42 8.99
N GLU A 27 -5.50 -6.27 9.47
CA GLU A 27 -5.82 -4.95 8.90
C GLU A 27 -5.34 -4.83 7.46
N LEU A 28 -4.09 -5.24 7.18
CA LEU A 28 -3.54 -5.26 5.82
C LEU A 28 -4.33 -6.21 4.91
N LEU A 29 -4.65 -7.41 5.37
CA LEU A 29 -5.43 -8.38 4.60
C LEU A 29 -6.85 -7.88 4.32
N GLN A 30 -7.46 -7.13 5.24
CA GLN A 30 -8.76 -6.49 5.02
C GLN A 30 -8.66 -5.40 3.94
N GLY A 31 -7.65 -4.53 4.01
CA GLY A 31 -7.40 -3.52 2.97
C GLY A 31 -7.15 -4.16 1.59
N LEU A 32 -6.31 -5.19 1.55
CA LEU A 32 -6.03 -5.95 0.31
C LEU A 32 -7.28 -6.66 -0.21
N ARG A 33 -8.19 -7.12 0.66
CA ARG A 33 -9.44 -7.75 0.24
C ARG A 33 -10.39 -6.78 -0.43
N VAL A 34 -10.48 -5.54 0.05
CA VAL A 34 -11.27 -4.47 -0.61
C VAL A 34 -10.70 -4.17 -2.00
N ALA A 35 -9.37 -4.11 -2.13
CA ALA A 35 -8.76 -3.95 -3.45
C ALA A 35 -9.03 -5.16 -4.36
N ALA A 36 -8.88 -6.38 -3.82
CA ALA A 36 -9.06 -7.62 -4.55
C ALA A 36 -10.47 -7.77 -5.14
N THR A 37 -11.52 -7.39 -4.40
CA THR A 37 -12.89 -7.43 -4.92
C THR A 37 -13.08 -6.47 -6.09
N GLY A 38 -12.48 -5.27 -6.03
CA GLY A 38 -12.47 -4.33 -7.16
C GLY A 38 -11.79 -4.93 -8.41
N VAL A 39 -10.63 -5.58 -8.23
CA VAL A 39 -9.92 -6.25 -9.34
C VAL A 39 -10.74 -7.39 -9.94
N GLN A 40 -11.41 -8.18 -9.11
CA GLN A 40 -12.23 -9.31 -9.59
C GLN A 40 -13.37 -8.84 -10.48
N VAL A 41 -14.03 -7.75 -10.12
CA VAL A 41 -15.10 -7.16 -10.94
C VAL A 41 -14.54 -6.69 -12.28
N LEU A 42 -13.44 -5.93 -12.28
CA LEU A 42 -12.77 -5.50 -13.51
C LEU A 42 -12.38 -6.70 -14.38
N PHE A 43 -11.78 -7.72 -13.78
CA PHE A 43 -11.33 -8.92 -14.47
C PHE A 43 -12.49 -9.67 -15.12
N ALA A 44 -13.60 -9.85 -14.41
CA ALA A 44 -14.82 -10.47 -14.95
C ALA A 44 -15.39 -9.69 -16.14
N PHE A 45 -15.43 -8.36 -16.05
CA PHE A 45 -15.86 -7.52 -17.17
C PHE A 45 -14.95 -7.66 -18.38
N LEU A 46 -13.62 -7.67 -18.18
CA LEU A 46 -12.65 -7.89 -19.25
C LEU A 46 -12.84 -9.26 -19.91
N LEU A 47 -13.10 -10.33 -19.15
CA LEU A 47 -13.37 -11.65 -19.72
C LEU A 47 -14.65 -11.72 -20.55
N THR A 48 -15.60 -10.80 -20.34
CA THR A 48 -16.87 -10.75 -21.08
C THR A 48 -16.72 -10.01 -22.42
N LEU A 49 -15.85 -9.00 -22.50
CA LEU A 49 -15.62 -8.20 -23.72
C LEU A 49 -15.42 -8.99 -25.02
N PRO A 50 -14.63 -10.08 -25.09
CA PRO A 50 -14.39 -10.80 -26.34
C PRO A 50 -15.65 -11.47 -26.91
N PHE A 51 -16.67 -11.69 -26.10
CA PHE A 51 -17.95 -12.25 -26.51
C PHE A 51 -18.99 -11.19 -26.90
N SER A 52 -18.66 -9.90 -26.74
CA SER A 52 -19.57 -8.80 -27.05
C SER A 52 -19.69 -8.54 -28.56
N ALA A 53 -20.90 -8.20 -29.01
CA ALA A 53 -21.19 -7.83 -30.39
C ALA A 53 -20.48 -6.51 -30.75
N GLY A 54 -19.27 -6.61 -31.29
CA GLY A 54 -18.43 -5.45 -31.62
C GLY A 54 -16.95 -5.70 -31.41
N PHE A 55 -16.57 -6.69 -30.60
CA PHE A 55 -15.18 -7.05 -30.37
C PHE A 55 -14.47 -7.53 -31.64
N GLY A 56 -15.17 -8.12 -32.62
CA GLY A 56 -14.56 -8.47 -33.90
C GLY A 56 -14.11 -7.26 -34.75
N LYS A 57 -14.57 -6.05 -34.41
CA LYS A 57 -14.32 -4.81 -35.19
C LYS A 57 -13.18 -3.95 -34.65
N ILE A 58 -12.62 -4.28 -33.48
CA ILE A 58 -11.47 -3.56 -32.94
C ILE A 58 -10.21 -3.87 -33.75
N GLY A 59 -9.43 -2.82 -34.04
CA GLY A 59 -8.16 -2.96 -34.73
C GLY A 59 -7.13 -3.78 -33.92
N LYS A 60 -5.98 -4.09 -34.54
CA LYS A 60 -4.89 -4.86 -33.90
C LYS A 60 -4.40 -4.22 -32.59
N ALA A 61 -4.32 -2.89 -32.54
CA ALA A 61 -3.92 -2.15 -31.34
C ALA A 61 -4.90 -2.35 -30.17
N GLY A 62 -6.21 -2.39 -30.45
CA GLY A 62 -7.23 -2.67 -29.45
C GLY A 62 -7.10 -4.07 -28.86
N HIS A 63 -6.85 -5.08 -29.71
CA HIS A 63 -6.59 -6.44 -29.25
C HIS A 63 -5.36 -6.55 -28.36
N SER A 64 -4.26 -5.86 -28.69
CA SER A 64 -3.06 -5.84 -27.83
C SER A 64 -3.32 -5.18 -26.48
N LEU A 65 -4.01 -4.03 -26.45
CA LEU A 65 -4.38 -3.36 -25.20
C LEU A 65 -5.29 -4.24 -24.33
N PHE A 66 -6.25 -4.93 -24.96
CA PHE A 66 -7.12 -5.88 -24.30
C PHE A 66 -6.32 -7.02 -23.63
N LEU A 67 -5.41 -7.66 -24.37
CA LEU A 67 -4.58 -8.75 -23.84
C LEU A 67 -3.72 -8.28 -22.67
N ILE A 68 -3.08 -7.11 -22.78
CA ILE A 68 -2.29 -6.53 -21.69
C ILE A 68 -3.19 -6.28 -20.48
N ALA A 69 -4.37 -5.70 -20.67
CA ALA A 69 -5.32 -5.43 -19.59
C ALA A 69 -5.77 -6.71 -18.85
N VAL A 70 -6.10 -7.77 -19.60
CA VAL A 70 -6.55 -9.06 -19.05
C VAL A 70 -5.43 -9.75 -18.27
N ILE A 71 -4.22 -9.83 -18.85
CA ILE A 71 -3.08 -10.51 -18.21
C ILE A 71 -2.67 -9.77 -16.93
N THR A 72 -2.64 -8.44 -16.96
CA THR A 72 -2.29 -7.64 -15.79
C THR A 72 -3.37 -7.67 -14.71
N ALA A 73 -4.66 -7.71 -15.07
CA ALA A 73 -5.75 -7.96 -14.11
C ALA A 73 -5.66 -9.34 -13.45
N ALA A 74 -5.33 -10.38 -14.23
CA ALA A 74 -5.12 -11.73 -13.70
C ALA A 74 -3.94 -11.76 -12.73
N LEU A 75 -2.81 -11.14 -13.09
CA LEU A 75 -1.64 -11.02 -12.22
C LEU A 75 -1.95 -10.26 -10.93
N ALA A 76 -2.67 -9.13 -11.02
CA ALA A 76 -3.13 -8.37 -9.87
C ALA A 76 -4.00 -9.24 -8.94
N SER A 77 -4.95 -10.00 -9.50
CA SER A 77 -5.80 -10.91 -8.75
C SER A 77 -4.98 -11.98 -8.01
N ILE A 78 -4.04 -12.62 -8.69
CA ILE A 78 -3.16 -13.64 -8.09
C ILE A 78 -2.33 -13.05 -6.95
N CYS A 79 -1.72 -11.88 -7.18
CA CYS A 79 -0.91 -11.20 -6.17
C CYS A 79 -1.73 -10.77 -4.94
N LEU A 80 -2.97 -10.32 -5.11
CA LEU A 80 -3.83 -9.90 -3.99
C LEU A 80 -4.45 -11.07 -3.23
N ILE A 81 -4.67 -12.22 -3.89
CA ILE A 81 -5.21 -13.43 -3.25
C ILE A 81 -4.12 -14.23 -2.53
N ALA A 82 -2.88 -14.22 -3.05
CA ALA A 82 -1.76 -15.00 -2.52
C ALA A 82 -1.52 -14.85 -1.00
N PRO A 83 -1.57 -13.64 -0.39
CA PRO A 83 -1.37 -13.47 1.05
C PRO A 83 -2.43 -14.21 1.89
N ALA A 84 -3.69 -14.20 1.45
CA ALA A 84 -4.77 -14.88 2.15
C ALA A 84 -4.60 -16.41 2.08
N THR A 85 -4.16 -16.93 0.93
CA THR A 85 -3.87 -18.37 0.76
C THR A 85 -2.64 -18.78 1.57
N GLN A 86 -1.57 -17.97 1.55
CA GLN A 86 -0.36 -18.23 2.32
C GLN A 86 -0.62 -18.21 3.84
N HIS A 87 -1.46 -17.29 4.32
CA HIS A 87 -1.87 -17.29 5.73
C HIS A 87 -2.57 -18.61 6.11
N ARG A 88 -3.46 -19.11 5.25
CA ARG A 88 -4.19 -20.36 5.50
C ARG A 88 -3.28 -21.60 5.49
N ILE A 89 -2.24 -21.61 4.67
CA ILE A 89 -1.28 -22.73 4.56
C ILE A 89 -0.24 -22.69 5.68
N LEU A 90 0.25 -21.49 6.04
CA LEU A 90 1.38 -21.31 6.95
C LEU A 90 0.95 -21.12 8.42
N PHE A 91 -0.34 -21.30 8.72
CA PHE A 91 -0.93 -21.16 10.06
C PHE A 91 -0.21 -22.03 11.13
N ARG A 92 0.52 -23.06 10.73
CA ARG A 92 1.31 -23.94 11.63
C ARG A 92 2.78 -23.55 11.83
N SER A 93 3.36 -22.63 11.05
CA SER A 93 4.84 -22.51 10.96
C SER A 93 5.47 -21.41 11.82
N GLY A 94 4.70 -20.61 12.57
CA GLY A 94 5.24 -19.56 13.46
C GLY A 94 5.99 -18.41 12.77
N LEU A 95 6.18 -18.46 11.45
CA LEU A 95 7.00 -17.55 10.64
C LEU A 95 6.21 -16.32 10.15
N LYS A 96 5.47 -15.69 11.07
CA LYS A 96 4.48 -14.64 10.79
C LYS A 96 5.09 -13.33 10.26
N ALA A 97 6.29 -12.98 10.71
CA ALA A 97 7.00 -11.77 10.24
C ALA A 97 7.40 -11.82 8.75
N LEU A 98 7.65 -13.03 8.22
CA LEU A 98 7.95 -13.24 6.81
C LEU A 98 6.69 -13.16 5.93
N LEU A 99 5.53 -13.57 6.45
CA LEU A 99 4.24 -13.39 5.78
C LEU A 99 3.89 -11.92 5.62
N LEU A 100 4.08 -11.09 6.65
CA LEU A 100 3.78 -9.66 6.60
C LEU A 100 4.58 -8.96 5.48
N ARG A 101 5.90 -9.18 5.41
CA ARG A 101 6.74 -8.59 4.35
C ARG A 101 6.36 -9.08 2.95
N ARG A 102 6.02 -10.36 2.81
CA ARG A 102 5.56 -10.93 1.53
C ARG A 102 4.19 -10.38 1.13
N ALA A 103 3.26 -10.26 2.07
CA ALA A 103 1.94 -9.69 1.85
C ALA A 103 2.03 -8.24 1.39
N ASN A 104 2.87 -7.43 2.03
CA ASN A 104 3.09 -6.05 1.62
C ASN A 104 3.69 -5.96 0.19
N ARG A 105 4.72 -6.76 -0.11
CA ARG A 105 5.32 -6.79 -1.46
C ARG A 105 4.34 -7.26 -2.53
N LEU A 106 3.56 -8.29 -2.25
CA LEU A 106 2.51 -8.79 -3.14
C LEU A 106 1.39 -7.77 -3.33
N GLY A 107 1.02 -7.02 -2.30
CA GLY A 107 0.10 -5.90 -2.38
C GLY A 107 0.58 -4.80 -3.30
N VAL A 108 1.85 -4.39 -3.18
CA VAL A 108 2.45 -3.38 -4.06
C VAL A 108 2.51 -3.87 -5.51
N VAL A 109 3.02 -5.09 -5.75
CA VAL A 109 3.09 -5.67 -7.12
C VAL A 109 1.69 -5.83 -7.71
N GLY A 110 0.72 -6.29 -6.92
CA GLY A 110 -0.67 -6.42 -7.34
C GLY A 110 -1.31 -5.06 -7.66
N GLY A 111 -1.02 -4.03 -6.87
CA GLY A 111 -1.45 -2.65 -7.14
C GLY A 111 -0.86 -2.09 -8.44
N ILE A 112 0.42 -2.30 -8.71
CA ILE A 112 1.05 -1.90 -9.98
C ILE A 112 0.36 -2.59 -11.17
N ALA A 113 0.18 -3.91 -11.08
CA ALA A 113 -0.49 -4.68 -12.13
C ALA A 113 -1.93 -4.19 -12.36
N LEU A 114 -2.65 -3.84 -11.28
CA LEU A 114 -4.00 -3.26 -11.37
C LEU A 114 -4.00 -1.90 -12.07
N ALA A 115 -3.06 -1.00 -11.75
CA ALA A 115 -2.95 0.30 -12.42
C ALA A 115 -2.75 0.11 -13.93
N ILE A 116 -1.85 -0.79 -14.34
CA ILE A 116 -1.61 -1.08 -15.75
C ILE A 116 -2.89 -1.59 -16.41
N SER A 117 -3.62 -2.50 -15.75
CA SER A 117 -4.88 -3.02 -16.27
C SER A 117 -5.94 -1.92 -16.47
N MET A 118 -6.10 -1.02 -15.50
CA MET A 118 -7.05 0.10 -15.58
C MET A 118 -6.70 1.07 -16.72
N VAL A 119 -5.41 1.39 -16.88
CA VAL A 119 -4.92 2.27 -17.94
C VAL A 119 -5.13 1.61 -19.31
N CYS A 120 -4.74 0.34 -19.47
CA CYS A 120 -4.92 -0.39 -20.74
C CYS A 120 -6.40 -0.57 -21.10
N SER A 121 -7.25 -0.94 -20.15
CA SER A 121 -8.69 -1.13 -20.39
C SER A 121 -9.40 0.18 -20.72
N THR A 122 -9.06 1.28 -20.03
CA THR A 122 -9.64 2.60 -20.36
C THR A 122 -9.13 3.11 -21.70
N SER A 123 -7.83 2.97 -21.97
CA SER A 123 -7.25 3.34 -23.27
C SER A 123 -7.88 2.56 -24.41
N LEU A 124 -8.18 1.28 -24.21
CA LEU A 124 -8.90 0.45 -25.18
C LEU A 124 -10.28 1.03 -25.50
N VAL A 125 -11.07 1.34 -24.47
CA VAL A 125 -12.43 1.87 -24.64
C VAL A 125 -12.40 3.22 -25.36
N VAL A 126 -11.53 4.14 -24.93
CA VAL A 126 -11.42 5.48 -25.52
C VAL A 126 -10.92 5.41 -26.96
N HIS A 127 -9.95 4.53 -27.25
CA HIS A 127 -9.43 4.33 -28.60
C HIS A 127 -10.53 3.87 -29.57
N THR A 128 -11.40 2.96 -29.10
CA THR A 128 -12.54 2.47 -29.89
C THR A 128 -13.58 3.57 -30.17
N LEU A 129 -13.72 4.58 -29.28
CA LEU A 129 -14.74 5.62 -29.40
C LEU A 129 -14.29 6.90 -30.11
N THR A 130 -13.03 7.33 -29.93
CA THR A 130 -12.61 8.72 -30.24
C THR A 130 -11.30 8.82 -31.03
N GLY A 131 -10.58 7.72 -31.25
CA GLY A 131 -9.28 7.71 -31.91
C GLY A 131 -8.08 7.72 -30.95
N LEU A 132 -6.85 7.71 -31.50
CA LEU A 132 -5.61 7.43 -30.74
C LEU A 132 -5.19 8.55 -29.78
N TRP A 133 -5.33 9.82 -30.17
CA TRP A 133 -4.82 10.95 -29.38
C TRP A 133 -5.55 11.13 -28.05
N LEU A 134 -6.88 11.12 -28.05
CA LEU A 134 -7.67 11.24 -26.82
C LEU A 134 -7.44 10.04 -25.88
N ALA A 135 -7.26 8.84 -26.45
CA ALA A 135 -6.96 7.63 -25.70
C ALA A 135 -5.66 7.76 -24.91
N VAL A 136 -4.59 8.28 -25.54
CA VAL A 136 -3.31 8.48 -24.87
C VAL A 136 -3.40 9.53 -23.77
N VAL A 137 -4.10 10.64 -23.99
CA VAL A 137 -4.25 11.70 -22.97
C VAL A 137 -5.01 11.20 -21.75
N ILE A 138 -6.14 10.52 -21.94
CA ILE A 138 -6.92 9.96 -20.83
C ILE A 138 -6.15 8.85 -20.11
N ALA A 139 -5.48 7.97 -20.87
CA ALA A 139 -4.61 6.94 -20.30
C ALA A 139 -3.48 7.55 -19.45
N ALA A 140 -2.83 8.61 -19.94
CA ALA A 140 -1.78 9.33 -19.21
C ALA A 140 -2.34 10.01 -17.95
N ALA A 141 -3.53 10.62 -18.02
CA ALA A 141 -4.17 11.23 -16.86
C ALA A 141 -4.51 10.20 -15.78
N ILE A 142 -5.09 9.05 -16.16
CA ILE A 142 -5.41 7.95 -15.22
C ILE A 142 -4.13 7.33 -14.67
N ALA A 143 -3.10 7.13 -15.49
CA ALA A 143 -1.80 6.65 -15.04
C ALA A 143 -1.16 7.62 -14.04
N ALA A 144 -1.19 8.92 -14.33
CA ALA A 144 -0.66 9.96 -13.45
C ALA A 144 -1.43 10.03 -12.13
N LEU A 145 -2.77 9.98 -12.17
CA LEU A 145 -3.61 9.98 -10.98
C LEU A 145 -3.36 8.74 -10.12
N SER A 146 -3.26 7.56 -10.75
CA SER A 146 -2.95 6.30 -10.06
C SER A 146 -1.55 6.33 -9.46
N ALA A 147 -0.56 6.83 -10.21
CA ALA A 147 0.81 6.99 -9.73
C ALA A 147 0.89 7.96 -8.55
N TRP A 148 0.18 9.08 -8.64
CA TRP A 148 0.12 10.10 -7.60
C TRP A 148 -0.54 9.59 -6.33
N LEU A 149 -1.74 9.02 -6.45
CA LEU A 149 -2.52 8.59 -5.30
C LEU A 149 -1.92 7.36 -4.61
N TRP A 150 -1.31 6.43 -5.37
CA TRP A 150 -0.76 5.19 -4.81
C TRP A 150 0.72 5.22 -4.46
N PHE A 151 1.57 5.93 -5.19
CA PHE A 151 3.03 5.86 -4.98
C PHE A 151 3.61 7.13 -4.39
N ILE A 152 3.05 8.31 -4.71
CA ILE A 152 3.60 9.57 -4.21
C ILE A 152 3.23 9.79 -2.74
N GLN A 153 2.01 9.44 -2.32
CA GLN A 153 1.63 9.47 -0.89
C GLN A 153 2.58 8.66 0.02
N PRO A 154 2.83 7.36 -0.24
CA PRO A 154 3.75 6.58 0.60
C PRO A 154 5.22 7.00 0.45
N LEU A 155 5.63 7.54 -0.71
CA LEU A 155 7.01 8.04 -0.87
C LEU A 155 7.22 9.36 -0.09
N VAL A 156 6.22 10.24 -0.10
CA VAL A 156 6.25 11.50 0.65
C VAL A 156 6.19 11.23 2.16
N SER A 157 5.44 10.23 2.63
CA SER A 157 5.44 9.86 4.04
C SER A 157 6.80 9.28 4.47
N LEU A 158 7.48 8.50 3.62
CA LEU A 158 8.83 8.02 3.88
C LEU A 158 9.85 9.16 3.97
N LEU A 159 9.74 10.17 3.08
CA LEU A 159 10.63 11.33 3.08
C LEU A 159 10.43 12.19 4.34
N ARG A 160 9.17 12.44 4.72
CA ARG A 160 8.82 13.20 5.94
C ARG A 160 9.26 12.51 7.23
N ALA A 161 9.15 11.18 7.30
CA ALA A 161 9.63 10.41 8.45
C ALA A 161 11.15 10.54 8.65
N ARG A 162 11.92 10.59 7.54
CA ARG A 162 13.38 10.77 7.57
C ARG A 162 13.82 12.18 7.98
N GLU A 163 12.95 13.15 7.79
CA GLU A 163 13.19 14.55 8.12
C GLU A 163 12.89 14.83 9.60
N GLY A 164 11.85 14.18 10.16
CA GLY A 164 11.52 14.21 11.58
C GLY A 164 12.62 13.64 12.49
N ASP A 165 13.23 12.52 12.08
CA ASP A 165 14.32 11.86 12.83
C ASP A 165 15.59 12.74 12.91
N ARG A 166 15.89 13.46 11.81
CA ARG A 166 17.01 14.42 11.74
C ARG A 166 16.78 15.68 12.59
N SER A 167 15.54 16.11 12.81
CA SER A 167 15.24 17.24 13.70
C SER A 167 15.41 16.86 15.17
N SER A 168 14.95 15.67 15.57
CA SER A 168 15.10 15.17 16.95
C SER A 168 16.57 14.95 17.35
N ASP A 169 17.41 14.45 16.43
CA ASP A 169 18.85 14.31 16.68
C ASP A 169 19.56 15.67 16.79
N ARG A 170 19.09 16.69 16.07
CA ARG A 170 19.66 18.05 16.13
C ARG A 170 19.27 18.82 17.39
N GLU A 171 18.04 18.66 17.88
CA GLU A 171 17.61 19.23 19.16
C GLU A 171 18.33 18.55 20.33
N SER A 172 18.47 17.22 20.30
CA SER A 172 19.16 16.45 21.36
C SER A 172 20.67 16.74 21.41
N GLY A 173 21.28 17.09 20.28
CA GLY A 173 22.69 17.49 20.19
C GLY A 173 22.98 18.93 20.64
N HIS A 174 21.96 19.80 20.72
CA HIS A 174 22.13 21.19 21.16
C HIS A 174 22.04 21.35 22.68
N ASP A 175 21.28 20.48 23.36
CA ASP A 175 21.08 20.53 24.81
C ASP A 175 22.19 19.82 25.62
N GLY A 176 23.08 19.06 24.96
CA GLY A 176 24.21 18.38 25.58
C GLY A 176 25.53 19.19 25.64
N GLY A 177 25.53 20.44 25.18
CA GLY A 177 26.73 21.25 24.96
C GLY A 177 27.06 22.31 26.01
N HIS A 178 26.33 22.35 27.14
CA HIS A 178 26.48 23.42 28.14
C HIS A 178 26.73 22.88 29.56
N ASP A 179 27.71 21.98 29.73
CA ASP A 179 28.17 21.65 31.09
C ASP A 179 29.66 21.28 31.15
N GLY A 180 30.50 22.10 30.51
CA GLY A 180 31.93 21.84 30.42
C GLY A 180 32.75 23.12 30.36
N GLY A 181 32.86 23.84 31.48
CA GLY A 181 33.91 24.84 31.61
C GLY A 181 33.57 26.02 32.50
N GLN A 182 33.60 25.84 33.82
CA GLN A 182 34.03 26.92 34.69
C GLN A 182 35.25 26.45 35.50
N SER A 183 36.39 26.66 34.86
CA SER A 183 37.71 26.66 35.45
C SER A 183 37.85 27.82 36.43
N GLY A 184 38.45 27.54 37.59
CA GLY A 184 39.55 28.37 38.08
C GLY A 184 39.22 29.47 39.08
N ASN A 185 39.92 29.38 40.22
CA ASN A 185 40.58 30.48 40.92
C ASN A 185 39.87 31.12 42.13
N ARG A 186 40.14 30.54 43.31
CA ARG A 186 40.55 31.27 44.54
C ARG A 186 41.59 30.36 45.22
N GLY A 187 42.89 30.66 45.29
CA GLY A 187 43.53 31.95 45.47
C GLY A 187 43.86 32.12 46.95
N ASP A 188 44.96 31.48 47.36
CA ASP A 188 45.82 31.60 48.55
C ASP A 188 45.57 32.81 49.49
N ALA A 189 45.34 32.58 50.79
CA ALA A 189 46.32 32.61 51.91
C ALA A 189 46.38 34.00 52.62
N PRO A 190 47.06 34.17 53.77
CA PRO A 190 47.48 33.24 54.82
C PRO A 190 46.75 33.43 56.18
#